data_AF-A0A2V5P3V4-F1
#
_entry.id   AF-A0A2V5P3V4-F1
#
_cell.length_a   1.000
_cell.length_b   1.000
_cell.length_c   1.000
_cell.angle_alpha   90.00
_cell.angle_beta   90.00
_cell.angle_gamma   90.00
#
_symmetry.space_group_name_H-M   'P 1'
#
loop_
_entity.id
_entity.type
_entity.pdbx_description
1 polymer ?
#
loop_
_entity_poly.entity_id
_entity_poly.type
_entity_poly.pdbx_seq_one_letter_code
_entity_poly.pdbx_strand_id
1 'polypeptide(L)' 'MINNHAAYRALTSRDPRFDGIFFVGVASTGVYCRPICPVKTPLQKNCRFFESAFA' A
#
# COMPACT_ATOMS: atom_id res chain seq x y z
N MET A 1 5.60 2.10 -13.02
CA MET A 1 6.34 2.98 -12.06
C MET A 1 5.31 3.65 -11.15
N ILE A 2 5.02 3.05 -10.00
CA ILE A 2 4.01 3.56 -9.07
C ILE A 2 4.53 4.83 -8.37
N ASN A 3 3.73 5.90 -8.37
CA ASN A 3 4.03 7.10 -7.61
C ASN A 3 3.72 6.87 -6.12
N ASN A 4 4.76 6.85 -5.27
CA ASN A 4 4.63 6.60 -3.83
C ASN A 4 3.69 7.58 -3.10
N HIS A 5 3.59 8.83 -3.56
CA HIS A 5 2.70 9.81 -2.93
C HIS A 5 1.24 9.57 -3.31
N ALA A 6 0.97 9.23 -4.59
CA ALA A 6 -0.38 8.88 -5.04
C ALA A 6 -0.86 7.55 -4.42
N ALA A 7 0.01 6.53 -4.36
CA ALA A 7 -0.32 5.24 -3.76
C ALA A 7 -0.54 5.35 -2.25
N TYR A 8 0.24 6.20 -1.55
CA TYR A 8 0.01 6.48 -0.14
C TYR A 8 -1.32 7.19 0.09
N ARG A 9 -1.69 8.15 -0.77
CA ARG A 9 -3.01 8.78 -0.70
C ARG A 9 -4.13 7.77 -0.92
N ALA A 10 -4.02 6.92 -1.94
CA ALA A 10 -4.99 5.86 -2.20
C ALA A 10 -5.13 4.88 -1.01
N LEU A 11 -4.01 4.51 -0.38
CA LEU A 11 -3.97 3.72 0.85
C LEU A 11 -4.67 4.43 2.03
N THR A 12 -4.47 5.74 2.19
CA THR A 12 -5.17 6.51 3.24
C THR A 12 -6.66 6.70 2.94
N SER A 13 -7.04 6.80 1.67
CA SER A 13 -8.43 6.93 1.23
C SER A 13 -9.22 5.64 1.40
N ARG A 14 -8.55 4.47 1.45
CA ARG A 14 -9.17 3.13 1.59
C ARG A 14 -10.24 2.86 0.52
N ASP A 15 -10.02 3.40 -0.67
CA ASP A 15 -10.97 3.27 -1.77
C ASP A 15 -10.86 1.85 -2.38
N PRO A 16 -11.95 1.06 -2.39
CA PRO A 16 -11.96 -0.30 -2.93
C PRO A 16 -11.55 -0.39 -4.40
N ARG A 17 -11.65 0.72 -5.16
CA ARG A 17 -11.22 0.77 -6.57
C ARG A 17 -9.74 0.50 -6.76
N PHE A 18 -8.93 0.72 -5.73
CA PHE A 18 -7.50 0.43 -5.76
C PHE A 18 -7.16 -0.97 -5.24
N ASP A 19 -8.13 -1.75 -4.76
CA ASP A 19 -7.89 -3.12 -4.32
C ASP A 19 -7.36 -3.97 -5.49
N GLY A 20 -6.18 -4.57 -5.31
CA GLY A 20 -5.51 -5.37 -6.35
C GLY A 20 -4.75 -4.58 -7.43
N ILE A 21 -4.83 -3.24 -7.45
CA ILE A 21 -4.02 -2.41 -8.37
C ILE A 21 -2.57 -2.32 -7.88
N PHE A 22 -2.40 -2.25 -6.56
CA PHE A 22 -1.09 -2.23 -5.93
C PHE A 22 -1.14 -2.82 -4.53
N PHE A 23 0.02 -3.26 -4.06
CA PHE A 23 0.22 -3.77 -2.71
C PHE A 23 1.18 -2.85 -1.95
N VAL A 24 0.97 -2.69 -0.65
CA VAL A 24 1.89 -1.94 0.21
C VAL A 24 2.66 -2.89 1.11
N GLY A 25 3.97 -2.99 0.92
CA GLY A 25 4.88 -3.66 1.85
C GLY A 25 5.29 -2.71 2.96
N VAL A 26 5.17 -3.17 4.20
CA VAL A 26 5.55 -2.40 5.38
C VAL A 26 6.95 -2.85 5.80
N ALA A 27 7.96 -2.02 5.55
CA ALA A 27 9.36 -2.35 5.82
C ALA A 27 9.63 -2.64 7.31
N SER A 28 8.82 -2.09 8.22
CA SER A 28 8.99 -2.33 9.66
C SER A 28 8.50 -3.70 10.12
N THR A 29 7.50 -4.29 9.46
CA THR A 29 6.94 -5.61 9.85
C THR A 29 7.24 -6.71 8.84
N GLY A 30 7.69 -6.37 7.63
CA GLY A 30 7.87 -7.33 6.54
C GLY A 30 6.56 -7.87 5.95
N VAL A 31 5.41 -7.35 6.40
CA VAL A 31 4.08 -7.76 5.93
C VAL A 31 3.65 -6.87 4.78
N TYR A 32 2.99 -7.46 3.78
CA TYR A 32 2.28 -6.71 2.75
C TYR A 32 0.80 -6.59 3.11
N CYS A 33 0.22 -5.44 2.81
CA CYS A 33 -1.18 -5.12 3.02
C CYS A 33 -1.83 -4.70 1.69
N ARG A 34 -3.15 -4.85 1.64
CA ARG A 34 -4.00 -4.30 0.58
C ARG A 34 -4.39 -2.85 0.92
N PRO A 35 -4.66 -1.99 -0.07
CA PRO A 35 -5.04 -0.60 0.16
C PRO A 35 -6.36 -0.43 0.92
N ILE A 36 -7.19 -1.48 0.96
CA ILE A 36 -8.44 -1.52 1.75
C ILE A 36 -8.25 -1.96 3.21
N CYS A 37 -7.02 -2.28 3.62
CA CYS A 37 -6.78 -2.87 4.94
C CYS A 37 -7.24 -1.90 6.04
N PRO A 38 -8.10 -2.36 6.99
CA PRO A 38 -8.63 -1.49 8.05
C PRO A 38 -7.58 -1.12 9.10
N VAL A 39 -6.43 -1.81 9.09
CA VAL A 39 -5.31 -1.57 10.01
C VAL A 39 -4.84 -0.11 9.91
N LYS A 40 -4.25 0.38 11.00
CA LYS A 40 -3.65 1.72 11.05
C LYS A 40 -2.65 1.88 9.91
N THR A 41 -2.84 2.94 9.11
CA THR A 41 -1.95 3.23 8.00
C THR A 41 -0.53 3.43 8.52
N PRO A 42 0.46 2.66 8.04
CA PRO A 42 1.85 2.82 8.43
C PRO A 42 2.39 4.16 7.93
N LEU A 43 3.44 4.67 8.56
CA LEU A 43 4.08 5.91 8.11
C LEU A 43 4.61 5.73 6.68
N GLN A 44 4.42 6.74 5.83
CA GLN A 44 4.85 6.71 4.43
C GLN A 44 6.32 6.29 4.24
N LYS A 45 7.20 6.67 5.16
CA LYS A 45 8.63 6.29 5.15
C LYS A 45 8.87 4.77 5.23
N ASN A 46 7.94 4.02 5.81
CA ASN A 46 8.01 2.56 5.95
C ASN A 46 7.18 1.84 4.88
N CYS A 47 6.48 2.57 4.01
CA CYS A 47 5.65 2.01 2.95
C CYS A 47 6.47 1.85 1.68
N ARG A 48 6.45 0.65 1.11
CA ARG A 48 6.91 0.38 -0.25
C ARG A 48 5.73 -0.11 -1.08
N PHE A 49 5.58 0.38 -2.30
CA PHE A 49 4.46 0.03 -3.15
C PHE A 49 4.92 -0.90 -4.28
N PHE A 50 4.13 -1.93 -4.54
CA PHE A 50 4.41 -2.98 -5.52
C PHE A 50 3.22 -3.14 -6.48
N GLU A 51 3.48 -3.36 -7.76
CA GLU A 51 2.45 -3.55 -8.81
C GLU A 51 1.80 -4.95 -8.75
N SER A 52 2.44 -5.91 -8.10
CA SER A 52 1.97 -7.30 -7.98
C SER A 52 2.39 -7.90 -6.62
N ALA A 53 1.58 -8.83 -6.10
CA ALA A 53 1.91 -9.64 -4.93
C ALA A 53 2.85 -10.82 -5.25
N PHE A 54 3.02 -11.13 -6.55
CA PHE A 54 3.97 -12.10 -7.06
C PHE A 54 5.18 -11.35 -7.65
N ALA A 55 6.37 -11.69 -7.15
CA ALA A 55 7.66 -11.35 -7.74
C ALA A 55 8.21 -12.58 -8.48
#